data_AF-A0A1V3XCI5-F1
#
_entry.id   AF-A0A1V3XCI5-F1
#
_cell.length_a   1.000
_cell.length_b   1.000
_cell.length_c   1.000
_cell.angle_alpha   90.00
_cell.angle_beta   90.00
_cell.angle_gamma   90.00
#
_symmetry.space_group_name_H-M   'P 1'
#
loop_
_entity.id
_entity.type
_entity.pdbx_description
1 polymer ?
#
loop_
_entity_poly.entity_id
_entity_poly.type
_entity_poly.pdbx_seq_one_letter_code
_entity_poly.pdbx_strand_id
1 'polypeptide(L)'
;MVVTARSLSLLRHLRADTQAYVAAASAEHVDAGQLSELPEASLEVRVRLLRDRIHQGWILTALWVIDTGITAATLEHTHAKSSVSGIGVIMESGRVAAVSTDLTDILRADAPLCALAREGNVDSIRALSPSAAAALDAAVAQLGHRGSGEAELANPAFGDDPSLLLTLAAQAATAPAEPAPPATFAQRLAASARSSRELAHDTTIRFTHELRMTLRELGSRRVAADLIDTVDDVYYLTCDELVTMPADARLRVKRRRTERERLQAQPPPDVIDHTWKPPD
;
A
#
# COMPACT_ATOMS: atom_id res chain seq x y z
N MET A 1 38.54 3.53 5.46
CA MET A 1 38.40 2.24 4.74
C MET A 1 37.48 1.23 5.44
N VAL A 2 37.60 1.01 6.76
CA VAL A 2 36.76 0.00 7.46
C VAL A 2 35.28 0.38 7.54
N VAL A 3 34.95 1.66 7.77
CA VAL A 3 33.56 2.14 7.83
C VAL A 3 32.87 2.03 6.47
N THR A 4 33.54 2.44 5.40
CA THR A 4 33.02 2.33 4.02
C THR A 4 32.80 0.89 3.58
N ALA A 5 33.69 -0.04 3.94
CA ALA A 5 33.52 -1.46 3.64
C ALA A 5 32.32 -2.09 4.40
N ARG A 6 32.10 -1.71 5.67
CA ARG A 6 30.96 -2.16 6.47
C ARG A 6 29.63 -1.61 5.93
N SER A 7 29.57 -0.33 5.57
CA SER A 7 28.38 0.28 4.95
C SER A 7 28.02 -0.40 3.62
N LEU A 8 29.00 -0.69 2.76
CA LEU A 8 28.79 -1.43 1.51
C LEU A 8 28.27 -2.87 1.75
N SER A 9 28.75 -3.55 2.79
CA SER A 9 28.24 -4.89 3.13
C SER A 9 26.79 -4.84 3.60
N LEU A 10 26.45 -3.90 4.48
CA LEU A 10 25.09 -3.69 4.98
C LEU A 10 24.11 -3.39 3.82
N LEU A 11 24.51 -2.52 2.89
CA LEU A 11 23.75 -2.20 1.68
C LEU A 11 23.47 -3.43 0.79
N ARG A 12 24.46 -4.31 0.62
CA ARG A 12 24.28 -5.53 -0.16
C ARG A 12 23.30 -6.49 0.53
N HIS A 13 23.39 -6.63 1.85
CA HIS A 13 22.44 -7.44 2.60
C HIS A 13 21.03 -6.87 2.49
N LEU A 14 20.84 -5.55 2.70
CA LEU A 14 19.53 -4.92 2.60
C LEU A 14 18.89 -5.11 1.21
N ARG A 15 19.66 -5.00 0.14
CA ARG A 15 19.18 -5.28 -1.22
C ARG A 15 18.81 -6.75 -1.41
N ALA A 16 19.66 -7.68 -0.98
CA ALA A 16 19.38 -9.11 -1.09
C ALA A 16 18.13 -9.50 -0.29
N ASP A 17 17.99 -8.97 0.93
CA ASP A 17 16.83 -9.20 1.80
C ASP A 17 15.55 -8.63 1.17
N THR A 18 15.62 -7.46 0.53
CA THR A 18 14.49 -6.88 -0.21
C THR A 18 14.10 -7.75 -1.40
N GLN A 19 15.07 -8.29 -2.15
CA GLN A 19 14.79 -9.19 -3.27
C GLN A 19 14.18 -10.51 -2.80
N ALA A 20 14.68 -11.09 -1.70
CA ALA A 20 14.11 -12.28 -1.10
C ALA A 20 12.68 -12.05 -0.61
N TYR A 21 12.40 -10.88 -0.02
CA TYR A 21 11.07 -10.47 0.42
C TYR A 21 10.08 -10.33 -0.75
N VAL A 22 10.51 -9.72 -1.87
CA VAL A 22 9.72 -9.64 -3.11
C VAL A 22 9.44 -11.02 -3.68
N ALA A 23 10.44 -11.90 -3.72
CA ALA A 23 10.28 -13.26 -4.20
C ALA A 23 9.30 -14.06 -3.32
N ALA A 24 9.35 -13.87 -2.00
CA ALA A 24 8.41 -14.47 -1.06
C ALA A 24 6.97 -14.03 -1.35
N ALA A 25 6.74 -12.74 -1.66
CA ALA A 25 5.40 -12.26 -1.98
C ALA A 25 4.80 -12.94 -3.21
N SER A 26 5.61 -13.23 -4.23
CA SER A 26 5.17 -13.99 -5.40
C SER A 26 4.94 -15.47 -5.07
N ALA A 27 5.81 -16.08 -4.25
CA ALA A 27 5.72 -17.50 -3.92
C ALA A 27 4.59 -17.84 -2.92
N GLU A 28 4.24 -16.90 -2.06
CA GLU A 28 3.24 -17.07 -0.99
C GLU A 28 1.86 -16.51 -1.37
N HIS A 29 1.72 -15.97 -2.59
CA HIS A 29 0.45 -15.48 -3.12
C HIS A 29 -0.58 -16.61 -3.18
N VAL A 30 -1.80 -16.32 -2.75
CA VAL A 30 -2.94 -17.24 -2.81
C VAL A 30 -4.14 -16.45 -3.30
N ASP A 31 -4.70 -16.85 -4.44
CA ASP A 31 -5.86 -16.17 -5.01
C ASP A 31 -7.15 -16.48 -4.22
N ALA A 32 -8.24 -15.77 -4.54
CA ALA A 32 -9.52 -15.90 -3.83
C ALA A 32 -10.13 -17.32 -3.95
N GLY A 33 -9.94 -17.99 -5.09
CA GLY A 33 -10.41 -19.37 -5.28
C GLY A 33 -9.64 -20.32 -4.37
N GLN A 34 -8.31 -20.23 -4.39
CA GLN A 34 -7.45 -21.02 -3.53
C GLN A 34 -7.71 -20.76 -2.04
N LEU A 35 -7.96 -19.51 -1.62
CA LEU A 35 -8.31 -19.17 -0.23
C LEU A 35 -9.60 -19.89 0.21
N SER A 36 -10.61 -19.95 -0.66
CA SER A 36 -11.88 -20.63 -0.35
C SER A 36 -11.74 -22.13 -0.15
N GLU A 37 -10.74 -22.75 -0.79
CA GLU A 37 -10.45 -24.19 -0.69
C GLU A 37 -9.61 -24.55 0.55
N LEU A 38 -8.95 -23.56 1.18
CA LEU A 38 -8.09 -23.81 2.33
C LEU A 38 -8.91 -24.24 3.57
N PRO A 39 -8.44 -25.24 4.34
CA PRO A 39 -8.98 -25.52 5.67
C PRO A 39 -8.86 -24.30 6.58
N GLU A 40 -9.79 -24.17 7.54
CA GLU A 40 -9.80 -23.03 8.47
C GLU A 40 -8.47 -22.87 9.22
N ALA A 41 -7.90 -23.96 9.74
CA ALA A 41 -6.59 -23.94 10.41
C ALA A 41 -5.46 -23.40 9.51
N SER A 42 -5.54 -23.64 8.19
CA SER A 42 -4.56 -23.09 7.24
C SER A 42 -4.71 -21.58 7.08
N LEU A 43 -5.94 -21.05 7.08
CA LEU A 43 -6.19 -19.60 7.08
C LEU A 43 -5.67 -18.95 8.36
N GLU A 44 -5.87 -19.58 9.52
CA GLU A 44 -5.36 -19.07 10.82
C GLU A 44 -3.83 -18.98 10.85
N VAL A 45 -3.14 -20.00 10.34
CA VAL A 45 -1.66 -19.98 10.21
C VAL A 45 -1.23 -18.92 9.20
N ARG A 46 -1.95 -18.78 8.09
CA ARG A 46 -1.68 -17.75 7.06
C ARG A 46 -1.79 -16.34 7.64
N VAL A 47 -2.79 -16.05 8.49
CA VAL A 47 -2.90 -14.75 9.16
C VAL A 47 -1.64 -14.41 9.96
N ARG A 48 -1.05 -15.37 10.67
CA ARG A 48 0.20 -15.16 11.43
C ARG A 48 1.39 -14.92 10.50
N LEU A 49 1.55 -15.75 9.47
CA LEU A 49 2.59 -15.58 8.45
C LEU A 49 2.53 -14.19 7.82
N LEU A 50 1.35 -13.74 7.42
CA LEU A 50 1.16 -12.45 6.75
C LEU A 50 1.46 -11.28 7.69
N ARG A 51 1.10 -11.37 8.98
CA ARG A 51 1.49 -10.36 9.98
C ARG A 51 3.01 -10.27 10.13
N ASP A 52 3.71 -11.39 10.16
CA ASP A 52 5.18 -11.44 10.23
C ASP A 52 5.81 -10.84 8.96
N ARG A 53 5.26 -11.16 7.77
CA ARG A 53 5.69 -10.56 6.50
C ARG A 53 5.49 -9.05 6.47
N ILE A 54 4.33 -8.56 6.89
CA ILE A 54 4.04 -7.11 6.96
C ILE A 54 5.04 -6.43 7.90
N HIS A 55 5.30 -7.02 9.07
CA HIS A 55 6.30 -6.49 10.01
C HIS A 55 7.71 -6.43 9.39
N GLN A 56 8.15 -7.52 8.73
CA GLN A 56 9.41 -7.56 7.99
C GLN A 56 9.48 -6.45 6.93
N GLY A 57 8.41 -6.24 6.18
CA GLY A 57 8.32 -5.21 5.15
C GLY A 57 8.47 -3.79 5.65
N TRP A 58 7.83 -3.47 6.79
CA TRP A 58 7.99 -2.16 7.43
C TRP A 58 9.41 -1.93 7.95
N ILE A 59 10.07 -2.97 8.49
CA ILE A 59 11.49 -2.90 8.86
C ILE A 59 12.36 -2.60 7.64
N LEU A 60 12.18 -3.34 6.54
CA LEU A 60 12.96 -3.12 5.30
C LEU A 60 12.74 -1.71 4.74
N THR A 61 11.50 -1.23 4.72
CA THR A 61 11.15 0.13 4.27
C THR A 61 11.83 1.19 5.13
N ALA A 62 11.80 1.05 6.45
CA ALA A 62 12.47 1.96 7.37
C ALA A 62 14.00 1.96 7.21
N LEU A 63 14.62 0.78 7.03
CA LEU A 63 16.05 0.65 6.78
C LEU A 63 16.48 1.39 5.50
N TRP A 64 15.68 1.32 4.44
CA TRP A 64 15.95 2.07 3.21
C TRP A 64 15.81 3.59 3.37
N VAL A 65 14.90 4.07 4.23
CA VAL A 65 14.80 5.50 4.55
C VAL A 65 16.05 5.97 5.28
N ILE A 66 16.52 5.21 6.26
CA ILE A 66 17.77 5.50 6.99
C ILE A 66 18.96 5.54 6.02
N ASP A 67 19.06 4.56 5.12
CA ASP A 67 20.14 4.50 4.13
C ASP A 67 20.14 5.70 3.17
N THR A 68 18.97 6.08 2.68
CA THR A 68 18.81 7.26 1.79
C THR A 68 19.26 8.53 2.52
N GLY A 69 18.87 8.69 3.79
CA GLY A 69 19.29 9.82 4.63
C GLY A 69 20.81 9.88 4.87
N ILE A 70 21.45 8.73 5.16
CA ILE A 70 22.91 8.64 5.32
C ILE A 70 23.63 8.95 4.01
N THR A 71 23.14 8.42 2.89
CA THR A 71 23.74 8.65 1.56
C THR A 71 23.68 10.13 1.16
N ALA A 72 22.54 10.79 1.40
CA ALA A 72 22.41 12.23 1.15
C ALA A 72 23.38 13.05 2.02
N ALA A 73 23.43 12.77 3.33
CA ALA A 73 24.31 13.49 4.25
C ALA A 73 25.81 13.31 3.95
N THR A 74 26.22 12.14 3.44
CA THR A 74 27.62 11.84 3.11
C THR A 74 28.07 12.36 1.75
N LEU A 75 27.17 12.42 0.75
CA LEU A 75 27.51 12.84 -0.60
C LEU A 75 27.40 14.35 -0.83
N GLU A 76 26.50 15.05 -0.12
CA GLU A 76 26.20 16.46 -0.44
C GLU A 76 26.97 17.49 0.42
N HIS A 77 27.74 17.08 1.45
CA HIS A 77 28.43 18.00 2.38
C HIS A 77 27.53 19.14 2.92
N THR A 78 26.21 18.95 2.90
CA THR A 78 25.23 19.97 3.27
C THR A 78 25.00 19.93 4.78
N HIS A 79 25.58 20.89 5.48
CA HIS A 79 25.04 21.32 6.76
C HIS A 79 23.70 22.01 6.52
N ALA A 80 22.58 21.28 6.58
CA ALA A 80 21.28 21.94 6.69
C ALA A 80 20.21 21.07 7.38
N LYS A 81 19.62 21.70 8.39
CA LYS A 81 18.33 21.47 9.05
C LYS A 81 17.18 21.18 8.06
N SER A 82 17.16 20.02 7.43
CA SER A 82 15.95 19.49 6.82
C SER A 82 15.28 18.61 7.87
N SER A 83 14.20 19.10 8.48
CA SER A 83 13.30 18.24 9.23
C SER A 83 12.69 17.27 8.23
N VAL A 84 13.28 16.08 8.12
CA VAL A 84 12.70 14.98 7.36
C VAL A 84 11.33 14.71 7.97
N SER A 85 10.26 15.08 7.25
CA SER A 85 8.93 14.59 7.60
C SER A 85 8.95 13.08 7.35
N GLY A 86 9.23 12.32 8.42
CA GLY A 86 9.60 10.90 8.34
C GLY A 86 8.54 10.06 7.64
N ILE A 87 7.25 10.36 7.84
CA ILE A 87 6.14 9.63 7.23
C ILE A 87 6.03 9.92 5.73
N GLY A 88 6.19 11.19 5.32
CA GLY A 88 6.11 11.56 3.90
C GLY A 88 7.14 10.83 3.05
N VAL A 89 8.38 10.71 3.54
CA VAL A 89 9.47 9.99 2.84
C VAL A 89 9.24 8.47 2.82
N ILE A 90 8.62 7.91 3.85
CA ILE A 90 8.24 6.48 3.87
C ILE A 90 7.18 6.19 2.79
N MET A 91 6.19 7.08 2.67
CA MET A 91 5.01 6.88 1.83
C MET A 91 5.17 7.37 0.38
N GLU A 92 6.21 8.15 0.07
CA GLU A 92 6.50 8.61 -1.29
C GLU A 92 6.57 7.39 -2.25
N SER A 93 5.86 7.42 -3.37
CA SER A 93 5.90 6.31 -4.33
C SER A 93 5.59 6.79 -5.74
N GLY A 94 6.56 6.69 -6.64
CA GLY A 94 6.36 6.91 -8.08
C GLY A 94 5.69 5.72 -8.80
N ARG A 95 5.47 4.60 -8.12
CA ARG A 95 5.07 3.33 -8.73
C ARG A 95 3.70 3.36 -9.39
N VAL A 96 2.71 3.99 -8.75
CA VAL A 96 1.35 4.10 -9.31
C VAL A 96 1.41 4.85 -10.63
N ALA A 97 2.04 6.03 -10.64
CA ALA A 97 2.23 6.84 -11.84
C ALA A 97 3.00 6.07 -12.93
N ALA A 98 4.09 5.38 -12.57
CA ALA A 98 4.90 4.62 -13.51
C ALA A 98 4.08 3.51 -14.20
N VAL A 99 3.32 2.73 -13.44
CA VAL A 99 2.51 1.61 -13.99
C VAL A 99 1.27 2.12 -14.72
N SER A 100 0.72 3.28 -14.36
CA SER A 100 -0.44 3.88 -15.03
C SER A 100 -0.07 4.83 -16.18
N THR A 101 1.19 4.86 -16.62
CA THR A 101 1.66 5.81 -17.65
C THR A 101 0.88 5.66 -18.96
N ASP A 102 0.73 4.44 -19.49
CA ASP A 102 0.02 4.20 -20.75
C ASP A 102 -1.43 4.67 -20.70
N LEU A 103 -2.14 4.38 -19.60
CA LEU A 103 -3.49 4.86 -19.37
C LEU A 103 -3.52 6.40 -19.33
N THR A 104 -2.58 7.00 -18.61
CA THR A 104 -2.47 8.47 -18.47
C THR A 104 -2.23 9.14 -19.81
N ASP A 105 -1.39 8.57 -20.67
CA ASP A 105 -1.06 9.11 -21.98
C ASP A 105 -2.24 9.01 -22.95
N ILE A 106 -2.98 7.89 -22.93
CA ILE A 106 -4.22 7.73 -23.69
C ILE A 106 -5.25 8.78 -23.27
N LEU A 107 -5.45 8.97 -21.97
CA LEU A 107 -6.39 9.98 -21.45
C LEU A 107 -5.94 11.40 -21.79
N ARG A 108 -4.63 11.68 -21.76
CA ARG A 108 -4.09 13.01 -22.12
C ARG A 108 -4.35 13.36 -23.58
N ALA A 109 -4.34 12.38 -24.47
CA ALA A 109 -4.58 12.56 -25.89
C ALA A 109 -6.07 12.77 -26.26
N ASP A 110 -7.01 12.46 -25.36
CA ASP A 110 -8.46 12.50 -25.63
C ASP A 110 -9.22 13.20 -24.49
N ALA A 111 -9.53 14.49 -24.67
CA ALA A 111 -10.17 15.31 -23.65
C ALA A 111 -11.58 14.83 -23.23
N PRO A 112 -12.49 14.44 -24.15
CA PRO A 112 -13.74 13.78 -23.79
C PRO A 112 -13.53 12.50 -22.96
N LEU A 113 -12.60 11.63 -23.35
CA LEU A 113 -12.32 10.40 -22.62
C LEU A 113 -11.74 10.69 -21.22
N CYS A 114 -10.87 11.69 -21.11
CA CYS A 114 -10.36 12.17 -19.83
C CYS A 114 -11.47 12.71 -18.92
N ALA A 115 -12.47 13.39 -19.47
CA ALA A 115 -13.63 13.86 -18.69
C ALA A 115 -14.42 12.69 -18.08
N LEU A 116 -14.72 11.67 -18.87
CA LEU A 116 -15.37 10.44 -18.39
C LEU A 116 -14.52 9.72 -17.32
N ALA A 117 -13.20 9.72 -17.49
CA ALA A 117 -12.27 9.12 -16.54
C ALA A 117 -12.25 9.86 -15.19
N ARG A 118 -12.37 11.20 -15.17
CA ARG A 118 -12.48 11.98 -13.92
C ARG A 118 -13.75 11.69 -13.13
N GLU A 119 -14.80 11.27 -13.81
CA GLU A 119 -16.06 10.82 -13.20
C GLU A 119 -16.00 9.36 -12.73
N GLY A 120 -14.88 8.66 -12.95
CA GLY A 120 -14.75 7.24 -12.61
C GLY A 120 -15.59 6.32 -13.50
N ASN A 121 -16.00 6.75 -14.68
CA ASN A 121 -16.96 6.04 -15.53
C ASN A 121 -16.30 4.89 -16.34
N VAL A 122 -15.96 3.80 -15.64
CA VAL A 122 -15.27 2.63 -16.20
C VAL A 122 -16.05 2.00 -17.37
N ASP A 123 -17.38 1.91 -17.27
CA ASP A 123 -18.22 1.33 -18.31
C ASP A 123 -18.17 2.13 -19.61
N SER A 124 -18.16 3.47 -19.52
CA SER A 124 -18.04 4.33 -20.70
C SER A 124 -16.63 4.25 -21.31
N ILE A 125 -15.58 4.15 -20.48
CA ILE A 125 -14.21 3.90 -20.98
C ILE A 125 -14.18 2.59 -21.77
N ARG A 126 -14.75 1.51 -21.23
CA ARG A 126 -14.83 0.20 -21.89
C ARG A 126 -15.61 0.23 -23.20
N ALA A 127 -16.70 0.98 -23.26
CA ALA A 127 -17.53 1.09 -24.44
C ALA A 127 -16.89 1.93 -25.56
N LEU A 128 -16.18 3.02 -25.19
CA LEU A 128 -15.71 4.02 -26.15
C LEU A 128 -14.24 3.86 -26.56
N SER A 129 -13.41 3.25 -25.71
CA SER A 129 -11.97 3.12 -25.95
C SER A 129 -11.43 1.77 -25.47
N PRO A 130 -11.37 0.75 -26.36
CA PRO A 130 -10.78 -0.54 -26.04
C PRO A 130 -9.32 -0.45 -25.58
N SER A 131 -8.55 0.51 -26.09
CA SER A 131 -7.16 0.72 -25.68
C SER A 131 -7.04 1.27 -24.26
N ALA A 132 -7.87 2.26 -23.89
CA ALA A 132 -7.90 2.78 -22.52
C ALA A 132 -8.38 1.71 -21.52
N ALA A 133 -9.38 0.91 -21.92
CA ALA A 133 -9.86 -0.21 -21.12
C ALA A 133 -8.76 -1.25 -20.88
N ALA A 134 -8.05 -1.66 -21.94
CA ALA A 134 -6.93 -2.60 -21.82
C ALA A 134 -5.79 -2.04 -20.94
N ALA A 135 -5.47 -0.75 -21.06
CA ALA A 135 -4.46 -0.09 -20.23
C ALA A 135 -4.89 -0.02 -18.76
N LEU A 136 -6.17 0.26 -18.47
CA LEU A 136 -6.73 0.24 -17.12
C LEU A 136 -6.67 -1.18 -16.52
N ASP A 137 -7.15 -2.19 -17.24
CA ASP A 137 -7.16 -3.57 -16.76
C ASP A 137 -5.72 -4.08 -16.52
N ALA A 138 -4.76 -3.74 -17.38
CA ALA A 138 -3.34 -4.07 -17.21
C ALA A 138 -2.71 -3.37 -15.99
N ALA A 139 -3.09 -2.12 -15.72
CA ALA A 139 -2.63 -1.40 -14.54
C ALA A 139 -3.24 -1.95 -13.25
N VAL A 140 -4.55 -2.27 -13.25
CA VAL A 140 -5.25 -2.92 -12.12
C VAL A 140 -4.66 -4.30 -11.83
N ALA A 141 -4.30 -5.09 -12.85
CA ALA A 141 -3.67 -6.39 -12.63
C ALA A 141 -2.34 -6.28 -11.84
N GLN A 142 -1.61 -5.17 -11.99
CA GLN A 142 -0.34 -4.94 -11.30
C GLN A 142 -0.48 -4.18 -9.98
N LEU A 143 -1.46 -3.28 -9.89
CA LEU A 143 -1.69 -2.37 -8.78
C LEU A 143 -2.95 -2.71 -7.97
N GLY A 144 -3.58 -3.86 -8.19
CA GLY A 144 -4.86 -4.19 -7.56
C GLY A 144 -4.82 -4.18 -6.03
N HIS A 145 -3.63 -4.38 -5.44
CA HIS A 145 -3.37 -4.28 -4.00
C HIS A 145 -3.19 -2.84 -3.49
N ARG A 146 -3.02 -1.86 -4.37
CA ARG A 146 -2.77 -0.45 -4.05
C ARG A 146 -4.08 0.33 -3.95
N GLY A 147 -4.03 1.48 -3.27
CA GLY A 147 -5.21 2.34 -3.11
C GLY A 147 -4.92 3.56 -2.23
N SER A 148 -5.93 4.42 -2.07
CA SER A 148 -5.84 5.51 -1.10
C SER A 148 -5.95 4.96 0.33
N GLY A 149 -5.03 5.37 1.21
CA GLY A 149 -4.99 4.86 2.58
C GLY A 149 -4.81 3.34 2.64
N GLU A 150 -4.01 2.77 1.74
CA GLU A 150 -3.78 1.33 1.53
C GLU A 150 -3.26 0.53 2.74
N ALA A 151 -2.81 1.22 3.81
CA ALA A 151 -2.46 0.57 5.07
C ALA A 151 -3.68 0.24 5.95
N GLU A 152 -4.82 0.88 5.72
CA GLU A 152 -6.08 0.60 6.41
C GLU A 152 -6.87 -0.46 5.63
N LEU A 153 -7.09 -1.62 6.24
CA LEU A 153 -7.65 -2.79 5.55
C LEU A 153 -9.08 -2.55 5.05
N ALA A 154 -9.84 -1.66 5.69
CA ALA A 154 -11.19 -1.34 5.28
C ALA A 154 -11.27 -0.46 4.02
N ASN A 155 -10.17 0.19 3.62
CA ASN A 155 -10.18 1.04 2.43
C ASN A 155 -10.20 0.20 1.14
N PRO A 156 -10.92 0.66 0.10
CA PRO A 156 -10.93 -0.01 -1.18
C PRO A 156 -9.56 0.09 -1.86
N ALA A 157 -9.10 -1.03 -2.38
CA ALA A 157 -7.96 -1.09 -3.28
C ALA A 157 -8.45 -0.98 -4.74
N PHE A 158 -7.54 -0.69 -5.67
CA PHE A 158 -7.88 -0.56 -7.10
C PHE A 158 -8.45 -1.86 -7.68
N GLY A 159 -8.12 -3.02 -7.09
CA GLY A 159 -8.71 -4.30 -7.46
C GLY A 159 -10.17 -4.46 -7.02
N ASP A 160 -10.61 -3.77 -5.96
CA ASP A 160 -12.02 -3.73 -5.58
C ASP A 160 -12.81 -2.74 -6.44
N ASP A 161 -12.19 -1.58 -6.73
CA ASP A 161 -12.81 -0.50 -7.50
C ASP A 161 -11.80 0.15 -8.49
N PRO A 162 -11.81 -0.28 -9.76
CA PRO A 162 -10.97 0.31 -10.81
C PRO A 162 -11.22 1.79 -11.08
N SER A 163 -12.39 2.33 -10.70
CA SER A 163 -12.72 3.75 -10.92
C SER A 163 -11.77 4.69 -10.17
N LEU A 164 -11.23 4.22 -9.04
CA LEU A 164 -10.25 4.96 -8.23
C LEU A 164 -8.95 5.19 -9.00
N LEU A 165 -8.41 4.13 -9.64
CA LEU A 165 -7.19 4.25 -10.46
C LEU A 165 -7.45 5.08 -11.71
N LEU A 166 -8.62 4.92 -12.32
CA LEU A 166 -9.04 5.70 -13.49
C LEU A 166 -9.09 7.21 -13.17
N THR A 167 -9.67 7.58 -12.03
CA THR A 167 -9.75 8.97 -11.58
C THR A 167 -8.36 9.56 -11.32
N LEU A 168 -7.47 8.79 -10.67
CA LEU A 168 -6.08 9.20 -10.44
C LEU A 168 -5.31 9.40 -11.75
N ALA A 169 -5.45 8.50 -12.72
CA ALA A 169 -4.82 8.63 -14.03
C ALA A 169 -5.35 9.86 -14.78
N ALA A 170 -6.65 10.17 -14.67
CA ALA A 170 -7.24 11.36 -15.29
C ALA A 170 -6.71 12.66 -14.67
N GLN A 171 -6.50 12.69 -13.35
CA GLN A 171 -5.84 13.81 -12.67
C GLN A 171 -4.42 14.00 -13.18
N ALA A 172 -3.63 12.91 -13.26
CA ALA A 172 -2.27 12.93 -13.78
C ALA A 172 -2.20 13.33 -15.28
N ALA A 173 -3.21 13.00 -16.07
CA ALA A 173 -3.29 13.38 -17.48
C ALA A 173 -3.39 14.91 -17.65
N THR A 174 -4.07 15.58 -16.72
CA THR A 174 -4.24 17.05 -16.71
C THR A 174 -3.11 17.81 -16.02
N ALA A 175 -2.23 17.12 -15.29
CA ALA A 175 -1.11 17.76 -14.61
C ALA A 175 -0.07 18.26 -15.64
N PRO A 176 0.54 19.45 -15.44
CA PRO A 176 1.61 19.93 -16.28
C PRO A 176 2.78 18.95 -16.30
N ALA A 177 3.35 18.68 -17.48
CA ALA A 177 4.56 17.88 -17.59
C ALA A 177 5.75 18.69 -17.08
N GLU A 178 6.33 18.28 -15.95
CA GLU A 178 7.59 18.87 -15.49
C GLU A 178 8.79 18.18 -16.15
N PRO A 179 9.68 18.93 -16.82
CA PRO A 179 10.90 18.37 -17.38
C PRO A 179 11.86 17.95 -16.25
N ALA A 180 12.23 16.67 -16.23
CA ALA A 180 13.22 16.18 -15.28
C ALA A 180 14.64 16.63 -15.71
N PRO A 181 15.39 17.35 -14.84
CA PRO A 181 16.77 17.70 -15.15
C PRO A 181 17.66 16.44 -15.18
N PRO A 182 18.78 16.46 -15.93
CA PRO A 182 19.71 15.34 -16.01
C PRO A 182 20.32 15.02 -14.65
N ALA A 183 20.24 13.75 -14.24
CA ALA A 183 20.68 13.32 -12.91
C ALA A 183 22.21 13.18 -12.80
N THR A 184 22.79 13.74 -11.75
CA THR A 184 24.18 13.53 -11.33
C THR A 184 24.40 12.10 -10.80
N PHE A 185 25.65 11.68 -10.59
CA PHE A 185 25.96 10.35 -10.04
C PHE A 185 25.37 10.14 -8.63
N ALA A 186 25.46 11.15 -7.76
CA ALA A 186 24.86 11.10 -6.42
C ALA A 186 23.33 10.97 -6.50
N GLN A 187 22.69 11.71 -7.41
CA GLN A 187 21.24 11.62 -7.65
C GLN A 187 20.82 10.24 -8.19
N ARG A 188 21.65 9.59 -9.01
CA ARG A 188 21.40 8.22 -9.48
C ARG A 188 21.48 7.19 -8.34
N LEU A 189 22.43 7.33 -7.41
CA LEU A 189 22.50 6.46 -6.23
C LEU A 189 21.29 6.67 -5.31
N ALA A 190 20.92 7.91 -5.02
CA ALA A 190 19.73 8.24 -4.25
C ALA A 190 18.44 7.75 -4.93
N ALA A 191 18.35 7.80 -6.26
CA ALA A 191 17.25 7.21 -7.01
C ALA A 191 17.19 5.69 -6.85
N SER A 192 18.32 4.99 -6.90
CA SER A 192 18.36 3.53 -6.70
C SER A 192 17.91 3.11 -5.30
N ALA A 193 18.32 3.84 -4.26
CA ALA A 193 17.87 3.61 -2.89
C ALA A 193 16.36 3.84 -2.75
N ARG A 194 15.85 4.96 -3.31
CA ARG A 194 14.41 5.24 -3.38
C ARG A 194 13.64 4.14 -4.09
N SER A 195 14.09 3.65 -5.25
CA SER A 195 13.43 2.55 -5.96
C SER A 195 13.40 1.26 -5.13
N SER A 196 14.44 1.00 -4.34
CA SER A 196 14.51 -0.20 -3.49
C SER A 196 13.58 -0.09 -2.28
N ARG A 197 13.47 1.12 -1.69
CA ARG A 197 12.45 1.44 -0.69
C ARG A 197 11.04 1.25 -1.24
N GLU A 198 10.76 1.84 -2.41
CA GLU A 198 9.44 1.74 -3.05
C GLU A 198 9.06 0.30 -3.33
N LEU A 199 10.02 -0.54 -3.72
CA LEU A 199 9.80 -1.96 -3.92
C LEU A 199 9.46 -2.68 -2.60
N ALA A 200 10.19 -2.39 -1.51
CA ALA A 200 9.88 -2.93 -0.19
C ALA A 200 8.50 -2.48 0.31
N HIS A 201 8.16 -1.20 0.14
CA HIS A 201 6.86 -0.64 0.49
C HIS A 201 5.74 -1.27 -0.33
N ASP A 202 5.85 -1.31 -1.66
CA ASP A 202 4.84 -1.94 -2.53
C ASP A 202 4.59 -3.41 -2.17
N THR A 203 5.66 -4.15 -1.88
CA THR A 203 5.57 -5.55 -1.45
C THR A 203 4.89 -5.67 -0.09
N THR A 204 5.13 -4.72 0.82
CA THR A 204 4.44 -4.66 2.11
C THR A 204 2.95 -4.44 1.94
N ILE A 205 2.55 -3.51 1.08
CA ILE A 205 1.13 -3.28 0.77
C ILE A 205 0.51 -4.51 0.09
N ARG A 206 1.27 -5.24 -0.74
CA ARG A 206 0.82 -6.52 -1.30
C ARG A 206 0.51 -7.54 -0.20
N PHE A 207 1.40 -7.74 0.76
CA PHE A 207 1.13 -8.63 1.90
C PHE A 207 -0.02 -8.13 2.79
N THR A 208 -0.18 -6.82 2.95
CA THR A 208 -1.34 -6.21 3.63
C THR A 208 -2.64 -6.56 2.91
N HIS A 209 -2.64 -6.52 1.57
CA HIS A 209 -3.78 -6.94 0.77
C HIS A 209 -4.04 -8.45 0.87
N GLU A 210 -3.01 -9.30 0.85
CA GLU A 210 -3.14 -10.75 1.11
C GLU A 210 -3.77 -11.02 2.48
N LEU A 211 -3.37 -10.26 3.51
CA LEU A 211 -3.96 -10.35 4.85
C LEU A 211 -5.44 -9.99 4.77
N ARG A 212 -5.77 -8.86 4.13
CA ARG A 212 -7.15 -8.43 3.93
C ARG A 212 -8.01 -9.51 3.27
N MET A 213 -7.54 -10.12 2.19
CA MET A 213 -8.27 -11.19 1.49
C MET A 213 -8.44 -12.43 2.36
N THR A 214 -7.40 -12.81 3.12
CA THR A 214 -7.46 -13.92 4.08
C THR A 214 -8.47 -13.65 5.20
N LEU A 215 -8.50 -12.42 5.74
CA LEU A 215 -9.44 -12.02 6.78
C LEU A 215 -10.88 -11.96 6.25
N ARG A 216 -11.10 -11.51 5.00
CA ARG A 216 -12.42 -11.54 4.36
C ARG A 216 -12.93 -12.96 4.17
N GLU A 217 -12.08 -13.89 3.76
CA GLU A 217 -12.45 -15.31 3.67
C GLU A 217 -12.85 -15.88 5.04
N LEU A 218 -12.06 -15.61 6.09
CA LEU A 218 -12.46 -15.96 7.47
C LEU A 218 -13.79 -15.30 7.84
N GLY A 219 -13.97 -14.01 7.51
CA GLY A 219 -15.20 -13.25 7.72
C GLY A 219 -16.41 -13.91 7.08
N SER A 220 -16.30 -14.33 5.82
CA SER A 220 -17.35 -15.08 5.11
C SER A 220 -17.76 -16.34 5.88
N ARG A 221 -16.79 -17.11 6.40
CA ARG A 221 -17.08 -18.29 7.23
C ARG A 221 -17.73 -17.94 8.57
N ARG A 222 -17.33 -16.83 9.20
CA ARG A 222 -17.93 -16.36 10.46
C ARG A 222 -19.35 -15.84 10.26
N VAL A 223 -19.66 -15.19 9.13
CA VAL A 223 -21.03 -14.83 8.75
C VAL A 223 -21.87 -16.09 8.53
N ALA A 224 -21.36 -17.06 7.78
CA ALA A 224 -22.07 -18.32 7.53
C ALA A 224 -22.35 -19.11 8.83
N ALA A 225 -21.49 -18.99 9.83
CA ALA A 225 -21.65 -19.58 11.17
C ALA A 225 -22.49 -18.71 12.13
N ASP A 226 -23.07 -17.59 11.66
CA ASP A 226 -23.87 -16.66 12.47
C ASP A 226 -23.10 -16.09 13.68
N LEU A 227 -21.81 -15.79 13.52
CA LEU A 227 -20.95 -15.24 14.58
C LEU A 227 -20.73 -13.72 14.46
N ILE A 228 -20.84 -13.17 13.26
CA ILE A 228 -20.78 -11.73 12.92
C ILE A 228 -21.85 -11.44 11.85
N ASP A 229 -22.15 -10.17 11.61
CA ASP A 229 -23.29 -9.78 10.76
C ASP A 229 -22.89 -9.59 9.29
N THR A 230 -21.70 -9.03 9.05
CA THR A 230 -21.16 -8.78 7.70
C THR A 230 -19.69 -9.16 7.61
N VAL A 231 -19.21 -9.45 6.40
CA VAL A 231 -17.79 -9.80 6.18
C VAL A 231 -16.87 -8.66 6.63
N ASP A 232 -17.27 -7.40 6.44
CA ASP A 232 -16.47 -6.24 6.85
C ASP A 232 -16.40 -6.04 8.37
N ASP A 233 -17.16 -6.80 9.17
CA ASP A 233 -17.04 -6.76 10.63
C ASP A 233 -15.65 -7.24 11.11
N VAL A 234 -14.91 -7.97 10.26
CA VAL A 234 -13.52 -8.39 10.54
C VAL A 234 -12.59 -7.22 10.80
N TYR A 235 -12.85 -6.04 10.23
CA TYR A 235 -12.04 -4.83 10.45
C TYR A 235 -12.23 -4.22 11.84
N TYR A 236 -13.23 -4.68 12.58
CA TYR A 236 -13.49 -4.24 13.95
C TYR A 236 -13.07 -5.30 14.99
N LEU A 237 -12.38 -6.35 14.57
CA LEU A 237 -11.80 -7.38 15.42
C LEU A 237 -10.28 -7.42 15.26
N THR A 238 -9.54 -7.72 16.32
CA THR A 238 -8.12 -8.05 16.16
C THR A 238 -7.99 -9.39 15.43
N CYS A 239 -6.83 -9.65 14.82
CA CYS A 239 -6.58 -10.95 14.19
C CYS A 239 -6.80 -12.12 15.16
N ASP A 240 -6.42 -11.95 16.43
CA ASP A 240 -6.56 -13.01 17.45
C ASP A 240 -8.03 -13.19 17.85
N GLU A 241 -8.81 -12.10 17.94
CA GLU A 241 -10.26 -12.16 18.18
C GLU A 241 -11.00 -12.82 17.01
N LEU A 242 -10.57 -12.61 15.75
CA LEU A 242 -11.19 -13.25 14.59
C LEU A 242 -10.90 -14.75 14.52
N VAL A 243 -9.71 -15.16 14.96
CA VAL A 243 -9.32 -16.58 15.01
C VAL A 243 -10.07 -17.30 16.13
N THR A 244 -10.10 -16.72 17.34
CA THR A 244 -10.66 -17.40 18.53
C THR A 244 -12.14 -17.13 18.80
N MET A 245 -12.73 -16.15 18.11
CA MET A 245 -14.13 -15.70 18.19
C MET A 245 -14.68 -15.53 19.62
N PRO A 246 -14.60 -14.32 20.20
CA PRO A 246 -15.19 -14.07 21.50
C PRO A 246 -16.73 -14.13 21.43
N ALA A 247 -17.37 -14.63 22.50
CA ALA A 247 -18.83 -14.78 22.55
C ALA A 247 -19.60 -13.45 22.38
N ASP A 248 -18.96 -12.32 22.67
CA ASP A 248 -19.52 -10.96 22.51
C ASP A 248 -19.04 -10.26 21.22
N ALA A 249 -18.58 -10.99 20.19
CA ALA A 249 -18.01 -10.43 18.96
C ALA A 249 -18.89 -9.34 18.32
N ARG A 250 -20.19 -9.60 18.12
CA ARG A 250 -21.15 -8.62 17.58
C ARG A 250 -21.22 -7.33 18.39
N LEU A 251 -21.22 -7.44 19.72
CA LEU A 251 -21.23 -6.29 20.62
C LEU A 251 -19.92 -5.48 20.51
N ARG A 252 -18.77 -6.15 20.39
CA ARG A 252 -17.47 -5.50 20.18
C ARG A 252 -17.41 -4.75 18.86
N VAL A 253 -17.87 -5.39 17.78
CA VAL A 253 -17.94 -4.81 16.44
C VAL A 253 -18.79 -3.53 16.49
N LYS A 254 -20.01 -3.61 17.02
CA LYS A 254 -20.90 -2.44 17.15
C LYS A 254 -20.24 -1.30 17.91
N ARG A 255 -19.63 -1.59 19.08
CA ARG A 255 -18.94 -0.58 19.90
C ARG A 255 -17.77 0.06 19.16
N ARG A 256 -16.92 -0.75 18.51
CA ARG A 256 -15.72 -0.25 17.80
C ARG A 256 -16.08 0.49 16.50
N ARG A 257 -17.21 0.16 15.87
CA ARG A 257 -17.75 0.92 14.74
C ARG A 257 -18.13 2.33 15.16
N THR A 258 -18.92 2.48 16.22
CA THR A 258 -19.25 3.80 16.79
C THR A 258 -18.00 4.57 17.23
N GLU A 259 -17.02 3.89 17.83
CA GLU A 259 -15.76 4.53 18.23
C GLU A 259 -14.94 5.00 17.03
N ARG A 260 -14.89 4.23 15.94
CA ARG A 260 -14.23 4.64 14.68
C ARG A 260 -14.88 5.89 14.11
N GLU A 261 -16.21 5.95 14.03
CA GLU A 261 -16.94 7.14 13.56
C GLU A 261 -16.59 8.37 14.40
N ARG A 262 -16.54 8.22 15.73
CA ARG A 262 -16.14 9.29 16.65
C ARG A 262 -14.70 9.76 16.42
N LEU A 263 -13.76 8.83 16.21
CA LEU A 263 -12.34 9.13 16.02
C LEU A 263 -12.03 9.71 14.64
N GLN A 264 -12.75 9.33 13.60
CA GLN A 264 -12.55 9.84 12.22
C GLN A 264 -12.82 11.35 12.10
N ALA A 265 -13.61 11.92 13.01
CA ALA A 265 -13.83 13.36 13.09
C ALA A 265 -12.63 14.14 13.65
N GLN A 266 -11.60 13.47 14.16
CA GLN A 266 -10.47 14.10 14.85
C GLN A 266 -9.16 13.85 14.10
N PRO A 267 -8.35 14.88 13.82
CA PRO A 267 -7.03 14.67 13.25
C PRO A 267 -6.10 14.03 14.30
N PRO A 268 -5.29 13.03 13.94
CA PRO A 268 -4.27 12.52 14.86
C PRO A 268 -3.24 13.62 15.15
N PRO A 269 -2.68 13.69 16.37
CA PRO A 269 -1.60 14.62 16.66
C PRO A 269 -0.32 14.25 15.91
N ASP A 270 0.47 15.25 15.52
CA ASP A 270 1.80 15.03 14.92
C ASP A 270 2.78 14.35 15.89
N VAL A 271 2.64 14.64 17.18
CA VAL A 271 3.46 14.08 18.27
C VAL A 271 2.54 13.64 19.41
N ILE A 272 2.69 12.39 19.84
CA ILE A 272 2.05 11.87 21.04
C ILE A 272 3.03 12.01 22.19
N ASP A 273 2.85 13.02 23.03
CA ASP A 273 3.62 13.22 24.27
C ASP A 273 2.66 13.32 25.45
N HIS A 274 2.48 12.20 26.16
CA HIS A 274 1.67 11.99 27.37
C HIS A 274 0.18 12.39 27.32
N THR A 275 -0.15 13.64 26.98
CA THR A 275 -1.51 14.19 26.96
C THR A 275 -1.83 14.76 25.59
N TRP A 276 -2.93 14.30 24.98
CA TRP A 276 -3.48 14.86 23.75
C TRP A 276 -4.86 15.50 24.03
N LYS A 277 -5.06 16.71 23.51
CA LYS A 277 -6.37 17.36 23.44
C LYS A 277 -6.68 17.60 21.95
N PRO A 278 -7.83 17.14 21.44
CA PRO A 278 -8.23 17.44 20.07
C PRO A 278 -8.32 18.96 19.88
N PRO A 279 -7.92 19.49 18.72
CA PRO A 279 -8.21 20.89 18.37
C PRO A 279 -9.74 21.09 18.27
N ASP A 280 -10.20 22.29 18.65
CA ASP A 280 -11.62 22.70 18.58
C ASP A 280 -12.14 22.79 17.14
#